data_AF-A0A126PV09-F1
#
_entry.id   AF-A0A126PV09-F1
#
_cell.length_a   1.000
_cell.length_b   1.000
_cell.length_c   1.000
_cell.angle_alpha   90.00
_cell.angle_beta   90.00
_cell.angle_gamma   90.00
#
_symmetry.space_group_name_H-M   'P 1'
#
loop_
_entity.id
_entity.type
_entity.pdbx_description
1 polymer ?
#
loop_
_entity_poly.entity_id
_entity_poly.type
_entity_poly.pdbx_seq_one_letter_code
_entity_poly.pdbx_strand_id
1 'polypeptide(L)' 'MINSLDVLKLAKQISRDSLSDALSHELLTHGNTLYGKHTDFPNYIERITPRGKKSLGFWRNGEFEEVICLL' A
#
# COMPACT_ATOMS: atom_id res chain seq x y z
N MET A 1 27.46 18.61 -18.58
CA MET A 1 26.09 19.19 -18.58
C MET A 1 25.42 18.67 -17.32
N ILE A 2 25.25 19.52 -16.31
CA ILE A 2 24.63 19.11 -15.05
C ILE A 2 23.14 19.01 -15.36
N ASN A 3 22.60 17.80 -15.49
CA ASN A 3 21.16 17.59 -15.55
C ASN A 3 20.60 18.11 -14.23
N SER A 4 20.13 19.36 -14.23
CA SER A 4 19.46 19.95 -13.08
C SER A 4 18.20 19.13 -12.83
N LEU A 5 18.25 18.28 -11.80
CA LEU A 5 17.10 17.51 -11.38
C LEU A 5 16.01 18.49 -10.95
N ASP A 6 14.94 18.58 -11.74
CA ASP A 6 13.77 19.36 -11.39
C ASP A 6 13.00 18.62 -10.30
N VAL A 7 13.37 18.91 -9.05
CA VAL A 7 12.81 18.31 -7.83
C VAL A 7 11.30 18.53 -7.74
N LEU A 8 10.79 19.66 -8.25
CA LEU A 8 9.36 20.00 -8.24
C LEU A 8 8.58 19.15 -9.23
N LYS A 9 9.13 18.93 -10.43
CA LYS A 9 8.53 18.02 -11.42
C LYS A 9 8.54 16.58 -10.91
N LEU A 10 9.64 16.15 -10.29
CA LEU A 10 9.75 14.81 -9.70
C LEU A 10 8.75 14.61 -8.54
N ALA A 11 8.63 15.57 -7.63
CA ALA A 11 7.66 15.51 -6.54
C ALA A 11 6.22 15.45 -7.07
N LYS A 12 5.88 16.24 -8.09
CA LYS A 12 4.56 16.19 -8.73
C LYS A 12 4.28 14.83 -9.39
N GLN A 13 5.30 14.19 -9.94
CA GLN A 13 5.17 12.87 -10.55
C GLN A 13 4.98 11.79 -9.49
N ILE A 14 5.81 11.80 -8.43
CA ILE A 14 5.65 10.90 -7.28
C ILE A 14 4.28 11.07 -6.62
N SER A 15 3.80 12.30 -6.44
CA SER A 15 2.46 12.53 -5.89
C SER A 15 1.35 11.99 -6.80
N ARG A 16 1.49 12.11 -8.13
CA ARG A 16 0.52 11.52 -9.07
C ARG A 16 0.55 10.01 -9.05
N ASP A 17 1.74 9.42 -9.09
CA ASP A 17 1.91 7.97 -9.09
C ASP A 17 1.47 7.35 -7.76
N SER A 18 1.69 8.06 -6.65
CA SER A 18 1.14 7.72 -5.33
C SER A 18 -0.39 7.89 -5.25
N LEU A 19 -0.98 8.79 -6.03
CA LEU A 19 -2.44 9.00 -6.08
C LEU A 19 -3.14 8.01 -7.01
N SER A 20 -2.42 7.43 -7.98
CA SER A 20 -3.03 6.60 -9.01
C SER A 20 -3.21 5.13 -8.61
N ASP A 21 -2.75 4.74 -7.41
CA ASP A 21 -2.67 3.35 -6.96
C ASP A 21 -1.95 2.40 -7.96
N ALA A 22 -1.23 2.93 -8.97
CA ALA A 22 -0.61 2.13 -10.02
C ALA A 22 0.44 1.19 -9.45
N LEU A 23 1.24 1.68 -8.49
CA LEU A 23 2.22 0.87 -7.79
C LEU A 23 1.56 -0.22 -6.94
N SER A 24 0.50 0.12 -6.21
CA SER A 24 -0.28 -0.84 -5.42
C SER A 24 -0.83 -1.95 -6.32
N HIS A 25 -1.43 -1.56 -7.46
CA HIS A 25 -1.96 -2.48 -8.44
C HIS A 25 -0.87 -3.36 -9.06
N GLU A 26 0.25 -2.78 -9.46
CA GLU A 26 1.40 -3.51 -10.00
C GLU A 26 1.92 -4.55 -9.00
N LEU A 27 2.16 -4.16 -7.75
CA LEU A 27 2.64 -5.08 -6.71
C LEU A 27 1.67 -6.23 -6.47
N LEU A 28 0.36 -5.95 -6.42
CA LEU A 28 -0.70 -6.96 -6.29
C LEU A 28 -0.72 -7.91 -7.51
N THR A 29 -0.59 -7.39 -8.73
CA THR A 29 -0.53 -8.24 -9.95
C THR A 29 0.70 -9.15 -9.99
N HIS A 30 1.81 -8.71 -9.40
CA HIS A 30 3.01 -9.54 -9.23
C HIS A 30 2.90 -10.56 -8.07
N GLY A 31 1.75 -10.65 -7.39
CA GLY A 31 1.51 -11.60 -6.31
C GLY A 31 1.96 -11.13 -4.93
N ASN A 32 2.32 -9.86 -4.76
CA ASN A 32 2.70 -9.33 -3.45
C ASN A 32 1.47 -9.01 -2.60
N THR A 33 1.59 -9.25 -1.30
CA THR A 33 0.58 -8.82 -0.32
C THR A 33 0.99 -7.46 0.23
N LEU A 34 0.06 -6.51 0.23
CA LEU A 34 0.29 -5.16 0.73
C LEU A 34 -0.18 -5.04 2.17
N TYR A 35 0.56 -4.27 2.97
CA TYR A 35 0.22 -3.95 4.35
C TYR A 35 0.24 -2.43 4.54
N GLY A 36 -0.73 -1.91 5.29
CA GLY A 36 -0.88 -0.47 5.49
C GLY A 36 -1.62 -0.13 6.77
N LYS A 37 -1.72 1.17 7.06
CA LYS A 37 -2.60 1.69 8.11
C LYS A 37 -3.97 1.97 7.53
N HIS A 38 -5.01 1.56 8.23
CA HIS A 38 -6.38 1.97 7.88
C HIS A 38 -6.72 3.29 8.58
N THR A 39 -7.24 4.28 7.84
CA THR A 39 -7.58 5.60 8.40
C THR A 39 -8.68 5.52 9.45
N ASP A 40 -9.72 4.74 9.18
CA ASP A 40 -10.89 4.63 10.07
C ASP A 40 -10.65 3.68 11.25
N PHE A 41 -9.65 2.81 11.13
CA PHE A 41 -9.32 1.78 12.10
C PHE A 41 -7.82 1.82 12.42
N PRO A 42 -7.32 2.92 13.03
CA PRO A 42 -5.89 3.18 13.18
C PRO A 42 -5.16 2.17 14.07
N ASN A 43 -5.90 1.42 14.88
CA ASN A 43 -5.36 0.36 15.73
C ASN A 43 -5.04 -0.92 14.94
N TYR A 44 -5.56 -1.06 13.73
CA TYR A 44 -5.42 -2.26 12.92
C TYR A 44 -4.51 -2.01 11.72
N ILE A 45 -3.81 -3.07 11.33
CA ILE A 45 -3.07 -3.13 10.08
C ILE A 45 -4.04 -3.61 9.00
N GLU A 46 -4.15 -2.85 7.91
CA GLU A 46 -4.82 -3.30 6.69
C GLU A 46 -3.89 -4.22 5.92
N ARG A 47 -4.44 -5.32 5.42
CA ARG A 47 -3.81 -6.24 4.50
C ARG A 47 -4.65 -6.36 3.23
N ILE A 48 -4.03 -6.16 2.09
CA ILE A 48 -4.61 -6.39 0.76
C ILE A 48 -3.85 -7.53 0.09
N THR A 49 -4.54 -8.63 -0.18
CA THR A 49 -3.95 -9.78 -0.87
C THR A 49 -4.05 -9.62 -2.39
N PRO A 50 -3.19 -10.31 -3.18
CA PRO A 50 -3.29 -10.34 -4.65
C PRO A 50 -4.66 -10.73 -5.20
N ARG A 51 -5.45 -11.46 -4.41
CA ARG A 51 -6.81 -11.88 -4.76
C ARG A 51 -7.86 -10.79 -4.53
N GLY A 52 -7.45 -9.60 -4.12
CA GLY A 52 -8.33 -8.48 -3.81
C GLY A 52 -8.96 -8.54 -2.41
N LYS A 53 -8.73 -9.60 -1.64
CA LYS A 53 -9.22 -9.69 -0.25
C LYS A 53 -8.58 -8.59 0.59
N LYS A 54 -9.43 -7.80 1.26
CA LYS A 54 -9.03 -6.78 2.22
C LYS A 54 -9.39 -7.22 3.64
N SER A 55 -8.43 -7.12 4.54
CA SER A 55 -8.57 -7.59 5.91
C SER A 55 -7.87 -6.65 6.89
N LEU A 56 -8.43 -6.52 8.08
CA LEU A 56 -7.82 -5.82 9.20
C LEU A 56 -7.34 -6.83 10.24
N GLY A 57 -6.17 -6.57 10.82
CA GLY A 57 -5.56 -7.50 11.75
C GLY A 57 -4.40 -6.90 12.53
N PHE A 58 -3.68 -7.78 13.22
CA PHE A 58 -2.49 -7.44 13.99
C PHE A 58 -1.31 -8.29 13.54
N TRP A 59 -0.11 -7.75 13.72
CA TRP A 59 1.09 -8.57 13.66
C TRP A 59 1.34 -9.20 15.03
N ARG A 60 1.30 -10.52 15.11
CA ARG A 60 1.51 -11.29 16.34
C ARG A 60 2.35 -12.51 16.03
N ASN A 61 3.36 -12.76 16.86
CA ASN A 61 4.26 -13.92 16.72
C ASN A 61 4.92 -14.06 15.33
N GLY A 62 5.14 -12.95 14.63
CA GLY A 62 5.73 -12.97 13.28
C GLY A 62 4.73 -13.23 12.16
N GLU A 63 3.45 -13.39 12.47
CA GLU A 63 2.38 -13.64 11.51
C GLU A 63 1.32 -12.54 11.55
N PHE A 64 0.58 -12.40 10.44
CA PHE A 64 -0.59 -11.54 10.39
C PHE A 64 -1.82 -12.32 10.85
N GLU A 65 -2.35 -11.95 12.02
CA GLU A 65 -3.61 -12.46 12.53
C GLU A 65 -4.76 -11.58 12.01
N GLU A 66 -5.57 -12.14 11.11
CA GLU A 66 -6.78 -11.49 10.59
C GLU A 66 -7.89 -11.45 11.67
N VAL A 67 -8.49 -10.29 11.86
CA VAL A 67 -9.58 -10.05 12.83
C VAL A 67 -10.89 -9.69 12.11
N ILE A 68 -10.82 -8.86 11.06
CA ILE A 68 -11.99 -8.41 10.30
C ILE A 68 -11.71 -8.61 8.81
N CYS A 69 -12.64 -9.24 8.10
CA CYS A 69 -12.65 -9.29 6.64
C CYS A 69 -13.55 -8.17 6.14
N LEU A 70 -13.02 -7.24 5.34
CA LEU A 70 -13.78 -6.11 4.81
C LEU A 70 -14.49 -6.46 3.49
N LEU A 71 -13.92 -7.40 2.71
CA LEU A 71 -14.38 -7.87 1.41
C LEU A 71 -14.01 -9.33 1.21
#